data_AF-A0A1S1CB79-F1
#
_entry.id   AF-A0A1S1CB79-F1
#
_cell.length_a   1.000
_cell.length_b   1.000
_cell.length_c   1.000
_cell.angle_alpha   90.00
_cell.angle_beta   90.00
_cell.angle_gamma   90.00
#
_symmetry.space_group_name_H-M   'P 1'
#
loop_
_entity.id
_entity.type
_entity.pdbx_description
1 polymer ?
#
loop_
_entity_poly.entity_id
_entity_poly.type
_entity_poly.pdbx_seq_one_letter_code
_entity_poly.pdbx_strand_id
1 'polypeptide(L)'
;MAKNKEALYDELVDIQNKIDHHPMISGPHAEASSLVEIMKEQGYSHEEIEKSLKDQGLPSIVDIGKNTISGMFSLWWLNYKKNNIEASIEKISRKEDRRKN
;
A
#
# COMPACT_ATOMS: atom_id res chain seq x y z
N MET A 1 3.74 28.17 -6.53
CA MET A 1 5.19 28.01 -6.79
C MET A 1 5.42 26.58 -7.27
N ALA A 2 6.16 26.36 -8.36
CA ALA A 2 6.52 25.01 -8.78
C ALA A 2 7.46 24.40 -7.72
N LYS A 3 7.17 23.18 -7.24
CA LYS A 3 8.07 22.46 -6.33
C LYS A 3 9.42 22.24 -7.04
N ASN A 4 10.52 22.48 -6.33
CA ASN A 4 11.85 22.13 -6.82
C ASN A 4 12.02 20.59 -6.84
N LYS A 5 12.93 20.09 -7.69
CA LYS A 5 13.21 18.67 -7.88
C LYS A 5 13.53 17.92 -6.59
N GLU A 6 14.31 18.53 -5.70
CA GLU A 6 14.66 17.97 -4.37
C GLU A 6 13.41 17.74 -3.51
N ALA A 7 12.53 18.75 -3.42
CA ALA A 7 11.28 18.62 -2.67
C ALA A 7 10.34 17.54 -3.22
N LEU A 8 10.41 17.24 -4.52
CA LEU A 8 9.67 16.13 -5.12
C LEU A 8 10.29 14.78 -4.77
N TYR A 9 11.61 14.67 -4.65
CA TYR A 9 12.26 13.45 -4.17
C TYR A 9 11.94 13.18 -2.70
N ASP A 10 11.96 14.21 -1.84
CA ASP A 10 11.57 14.06 -0.44
C ASP A 10 10.12 13.56 -0.30
N GLU A 11 9.21 14.13 -1.09
CA GLU A 11 7.81 13.69 -1.13
C GLU A 11 7.68 12.27 -1.68
N LEU A 12 8.49 11.89 -2.66
CA LEU A 12 8.51 10.53 -3.19
C LEU A 12 8.94 9.52 -2.13
N VAL A 13 9.97 9.84 -1.34
CA VAL A 13 10.43 9.00 -0.22
C VAL A 13 9.34 8.86 0.85
N ASP A 14 8.69 9.96 1.23
CA ASP A 14 7.57 9.93 2.18
C ASP A 14 6.40 9.06 1.68
N ILE A 15 6.03 9.17 0.39
CA ILE A 15 4.97 8.33 -0.18
C ILE A 15 5.38 6.87 -0.27
N GLN A 16 6.62 6.57 -0.64
CA GLN A 16 7.11 5.20 -0.69
C GLN A 16 7.07 4.58 0.71
N ASN A 17 7.53 5.30 1.73
CA ASN A 17 7.44 4.85 3.13
C ASN A 17 5.99 4.56 3.55
N LYS A 18 5.03 5.40 3.13
CA LYS A 18 3.59 5.16 3.41
C LYS A 18 3.03 3.94 2.69
N ILE A 19 3.52 3.63 1.48
CA ILE A 19 3.15 2.43 0.74
C ILE A 19 3.73 1.18 1.43
N ASP A 20 5.00 1.21 1.82
CA ASP A 20 5.71 0.07 2.40
C ASP A 20 5.12 -0.37 3.75
N HIS A 21 4.63 0.60 4.52
CA HIS A 21 3.99 0.38 5.82
C HIS A 21 2.46 0.38 5.74
N HIS A 22 1.90 0.29 4.53
CA HIS A 22 0.45 0.30 4.35
C HIS A 22 -0.18 -1.01 4.89
N PRO A 23 -1.31 -0.98 5.62
CA PRO A 23 -1.94 -2.19 6.17
C PRO A 23 -2.35 -3.27 5.15
N MET A 24 -2.44 -2.92 3.86
CA MET A 24 -2.71 -3.86 2.77
C MET A 24 -1.43 -4.53 2.22
N ILE A 25 -0.25 -4.02 2.57
CA ILE A 25 1.05 -4.50 2.12
C ILE A 25 1.77 -5.23 3.27
N SER A 26 1.67 -4.71 4.49
CA SER A 26 2.36 -5.25 5.65
C SER A 26 1.52 -5.16 6.93
N GLY A 27 1.92 -5.94 7.94
CA GLY A 27 1.32 -5.95 9.26
C GLY A 27 0.10 -6.88 9.41
N PRO A 28 -0.59 -6.80 10.56
CA PRO A 28 -1.57 -7.82 10.97
C PRO A 28 -2.74 -8.00 10.00
N HIS A 29 -3.16 -6.95 9.29
CA HIS A 29 -4.24 -7.06 8.31
C HIS A 29 -3.82 -7.84 7.05
N ALA A 30 -2.61 -7.58 6.55
CA ALA A 30 -2.07 -8.31 5.40
C ALA A 30 -1.83 -9.78 5.74
N GLU A 31 -1.21 -10.06 6.89
CA GLU A 31 -0.98 -11.41 7.41
C GLU A 31 -2.29 -12.19 7.58
N ALA A 32 -3.29 -11.57 8.20
CA ALA A 32 -4.61 -12.17 8.39
C ALA A 32 -5.33 -12.44 7.05
N SER A 33 -5.25 -11.51 6.11
CA SER A 33 -5.85 -11.66 4.78
C SER A 33 -5.24 -12.83 4.02
N SER A 34 -3.91 -12.95 4.02
CA SER A 34 -3.21 -14.08 3.39
C SER A 34 -3.52 -15.40 4.06
N LEU A 35 -3.56 -15.46 5.40
CA LEU A 35 -3.92 -16.68 6.13
C LEU A 35 -5.35 -17.13 5.81
N VAL A 36 -6.30 -16.21 5.78
CA VAL A 36 -7.70 -16.48 5.41
C VAL A 36 -7.79 -17.07 4.00
N GLU A 37 -7.06 -16.52 3.04
CA GLU A 37 -7.03 -17.01 1.65
C GLU A 37 -6.46 -18.44 1.57
N ILE A 38 -5.30 -18.68 2.18
CA ILE A 38 -4.65 -20.00 2.23
C ILE A 38 -5.58 -21.05 2.87
N MET A 39 -6.18 -20.74 4.03
CA MET A 39 -7.04 -21.69 4.72
C MET A 39 -8.35 -21.94 3.96
N LYS A 40 -8.91 -20.93 3.27
CA LYS A 40 -10.06 -21.12 2.39
C LYS A 40 -9.73 -22.06 1.22
N GLU A 41 -8.58 -21.90 0.59
CA GLU A 41 -8.12 -22.79 -0.48
C GLU A 41 -7.91 -24.23 -0.01
N GLN A 42 -7.47 -24.40 1.24
CA GLN A 42 -7.32 -25.71 1.88
C GLN A 42 -8.65 -26.33 2.37
N GLY A 43 -9.77 -25.61 2.24
CA GLY A 43 -11.10 -26.11 2.57
C GLY A 43 -11.49 -26.02 4.05
N TYR A 44 -10.77 -25.22 4.85
CA TYR A 44 -11.14 -24.99 6.25
C TYR A 44 -12.48 -24.26 6.37
N SER A 45 -13.23 -24.60 7.40
CA SER A 45 -14.47 -23.92 7.74
C SER A 45 -14.20 -22.50 8.28
N HIS A 46 -15.22 -21.65 8.22
CA HIS A 46 -15.13 -20.29 8.74
C HIS A 46 -14.75 -20.24 10.23
N GLU A 47 -15.26 -21.18 11.04
CA GLU A 47 -14.99 -21.27 12.48
C GLU A 47 -13.52 -21.65 12.78
N GLU A 48 -12.95 -22.56 11.99
CA GLU A 48 -11.54 -22.96 12.11
C GLU A 48 -10.60 -21.80 11.75
N ILE A 49 -10.97 -21.02 10.73
CA ILE A 49 -10.21 -19.83 10.32
C ILE A 49 -10.27 -18.75 11.41
N GLU A 50 -11.46 -18.44 11.94
CA GLU A 50 -11.62 -17.48 13.04
C GLU A 50 -10.82 -17.90 14.29
N LYS A 51 -10.81 -19.19 14.62
CA LYS A 51 -9.99 -19.71 15.71
C LYS A 51 -8.50 -19.49 15.45
N SER A 52 -8.01 -19.86 14.26
CA SER A 52 -6.60 -19.69 13.88
C SER A 52 -6.16 -18.22 13.92
N LEU A 53 -7.00 -17.31 13.43
CA LEU A 53 -6.76 -15.86 13.51
C LEU A 53 -6.65 -15.40 14.96
N LYS A 54 -7.60 -15.79 15.81
CA LYS A 54 -7.62 -15.44 17.23
C LYS A 54 -6.39 -15.96 17.98
N ASP A 55 -5.99 -17.21 17.72
CA ASP A 55 -4.83 -17.84 18.35
C ASP A 55 -3.52 -17.12 17.99
N GLN A 56 -3.46 -16.48 16.82
CA GLN A 56 -2.33 -15.67 16.35
C GLN A 56 -2.44 -14.17 16.71
N GLY A 57 -3.51 -13.75 17.40
CA GLY A 57 -3.76 -12.34 17.71
C GLY A 57 -4.08 -11.48 16.48
N LEU A 58 -4.53 -12.11 15.40
CA LEU A 58 -4.85 -11.47 14.13
C LEU A 58 -6.32 -10.97 14.09
N PRO A 59 -6.63 -9.96 13.26
CA PRO A 59 -8.00 -9.48 13.06
C PRO A 59 -8.95 -10.58 12.58
N SER A 60 -10.23 -10.49 12.98
CA SER A 60 -11.29 -11.40 12.53
C SER A 60 -11.57 -11.27 11.02
N ILE A 61 -12.24 -12.26 10.42
CA ILE A 61 -12.64 -12.22 9.01
C ILE A 61 -13.56 -11.02 8.73
N VAL A 62 -14.43 -10.68 9.68
CA VAL A 62 -15.33 -9.53 9.59
C VAL A 62 -14.53 -8.22 9.61
N ASP A 63 -13.54 -8.10 10.48
CA ASP A 63 -12.71 -6.89 10.60
C ASP A 63 -11.75 -6.73 9.43
N ILE A 64 -11.29 -7.83 8.84
CA ILE A 64 -10.59 -7.83 7.55
C ILE A 64 -11.54 -7.24 6.51
N GLY A 65 -12.72 -7.84 6.30
CA GLY A 65 -13.66 -7.43 5.27
C GLY A 65 -14.09 -5.96 5.35
N LYS A 66 -14.32 -5.42 6.56
CA LYS A 66 -14.66 -4.00 6.77
C LYS A 66 -13.57 -3.05 6.29
N ASN A 67 -12.31 -3.44 6.44
CA ASN A 67 -11.18 -2.57 6.18
C ASN A 67 -10.55 -2.78 4.80
N THR A 68 -10.80 -3.91 4.13
CA THR A 68 -10.21 -4.24 2.82
C THR A 68 -10.53 -3.19 1.75
N ILE A 69 -11.80 -2.80 1.59
CA ILE A 69 -12.21 -1.86 0.52
C ILE A 69 -11.55 -0.49 0.72
N SER A 70 -11.70 0.08 1.91
CA SER A 70 -11.10 1.38 2.25
C SER A 70 -9.56 1.32 2.12
N GLY A 71 -8.96 0.22 2.58
CA GLY A 71 -7.54 -0.06 2.44
C GLY A 71 -7.07 -0.05 0.99
N MET A 72 -7.76 -0.80 0.11
CA MET A 72 -7.44 -0.83 -1.33
C MET A 72 -7.53 0.56 -1.98
N PHE A 73 -8.57 1.33 -1.67
CA PHE A 73 -8.70 2.70 -2.17
C PHE A 73 -7.57 3.61 -1.68
N SER A 74 -7.20 3.53 -0.40
CA SER A 74 -6.10 4.33 0.15
C SER A 74 -4.74 3.96 -0.46
N LEU A 75 -4.47 2.68 -0.69
CA LEU A 75 -3.26 2.21 -1.36
C LEU A 75 -3.22 2.65 -2.83
N TRP A 76 -4.35 2.55 -3.54
CA TRP A 76 -4.47 3.05 -4.92
C TRP A 76 -4.14 4.54 -4.98
N TRP A 77 -4.66 5.34 -4.05
CA TRP A 77 -4.42 6.77 -3.99
C TRP A 77 -2.94 7.12 -3.72
N LEU A 78 -2.26 6.34 -2.86
CA LEU A 78 -0.82 6.51 -2.63
C LEU A 78 0.00 6.22 -3.88
N ASN A 79 -0.30 5.13 -4.60
CA ASN A 79 0.36 4.80 -5.86
C ASN A 79 0.07 5.85 -6.95
N TYR A 80 -1.16 6.35 -7.02
CA TYR A 80 -1.51 7.46 -7.92
C TYR A 80 -0.66 8.70 -7.66
N LYS A 81 -0.47 9.08 -6.39
CA LYS A 81 0.39 10.20 -6.02
C LYS A 81 1.87 9.94 -6.36
N LYS A 82 2.38 8.74 -6.07
CA LYS A 82 3.75 8.32 -6.43
C LYS A 82 4.00 8.55 -7.93
N ASN A 83 3.13 8.01 -8.78
CA ASN A 83 3.22 8.13 -10.23
C ASN A 83 3.22 9.61 -10.71
N ASN A 84 2.40 10.46 -10.09
CA ASN A 84 2.36 11.89 -10.43
C ASN A 84 3.64 12.64 -10.06
N ILE A 85 4.28 12.27 -8.93
CA ILE A 85 5.54 12.87 -8.49
C ILE A 85 6.67 12.44 -9.42
N GLU A 86 6.77 11.15 -9.74
CA GLU A 86 7.75 10.61 -10.68
C GLU A 86 7.64 11.29 -12.05
N ALA A 87 6.41 11.43 -12.59
CA ALA A 87 6.17 12.15 -13.83
C ALA A 87 6.56 13.64 -13.75
N SER A 88 6.46 14.27 -12.58
CA SER A 88 6.87 15.65 -12.38
C SER A 88 8.40 15.80 -12.35
N ILE A 89 9.10 14.88 -11.68
CA ILE A 89 10.57 14.80 -11.67
C ILE A 89 11.10 14.57 -13.09
N GLU A 90 10.48 13.68 -13.85
CA GLU A 90 10.86 13.41 -15.23
C GLU A 90 10.70 14.66 -16.12
N LYS A 91 9.58 15.38 -15.98
CA LYS A 91 9.34 16.64 -16.70
C LYS A 91 10.40 17.70 -16.38
N ILE A 92 10.86 17.80 -15.13
CA ILE A 92 11.93 18.72 -14.75
C ILE A 92 13.26 18.28 -15.38
N SER A 93 13.61 17.01 -15.26
CA SER A 93 14.86 16.45 -15.82
C SER A 93 14.94 16.68 -17.34
N ARG A 94 13.85 16.37 -18.08
CA ARG A 94 13.77 16.62 -19.53
C ARG A 94 13.88 18.10 -19.91
N LYS A 95 13.58 19.04 -19.01
CA LYS A 95 13.76 20.49 -19.23
C LYS A 95 15.19 20.92 -18.93
N GLU A 96 15.83 20.32 -17.93
CA GLU A 96 17.24 20.55 -17.60
C GLU A 96 18.14 20.10 -18.75
N ASP A 97 17.91 18.90 -19.29
CA ASP A 97 18.70 18.35 -20.40
C ASP A 97 18.59 19.22 -21.67
N ARG A 98 17.39 19.72 -21.97
CA ARG A 98 17.15 20.65 -23.09
C ARG A 98 17.81 22.01 -22.93
N ARG A 99 18.19 22.43 -21.73
CA ARG A 99 18.91 23.70 -21.48
C ARG A 99 20.43 23.52 -21.49
N LYS A 100 20.91 22.28 -21.34
CA LYS A 100 22.34 21.94 -21.36
C LYS A 100 22.85 21.67 -22.77
N ASN A 101 21.97 21.28 -23.69
CA ASN A 101 22.21 21.20 -25.13
C ASN A 101 21.91 22.52 -25.82
#